data_AF-A0AAQ1JTA4-F1
#
_entry.id   AF-A0AAQ1JTA4-F1
#
_cell.length_a   1.000
_cell.length_b   1.000
_cell.length_c   1.000
_cell.angle_alpha   90.00
_cell.angle_beta   90.00
_cell.angle_gamma   90.00
#
_symmetry.space_group_name_H-M   'P 1'
#
loop_
_entity.id
_entity.type
_entity.pdbx_description
1 polymer ?
#
loop_
_entity_poly.entity_id
_entity_poly.type
_entity_poly.pdbx_seq_one_letter_code
_entity_poly.pdbx_strand_id
1 'polypeptide(L)'
;MFVKNFSVSHRGVVARDVFAVFHAALKKKSLNDLAIVQAIAPDALAATIMKMPRKRAVMQAATPVRLGALIALCLAQSAFAQSADAPTGLWSRSTLFGDLGGLRPWLDARGVTFGLQETSEYLNNLSGGTHRSGAYDGFTELSVGVDTQKAFGWPGGVFNVSALQIHGTSLTQRNLQALQAVSGVEADAGTRLWELWYQQSFASGKADIKIGQQSADQEFMASEYAGAFMNATFGWPVLPSVDMPAGGPAYPLSSLGVRLRVTPSNAWTVLAGVFDGNPSGIGSGSANSNGDAHGTNFNLHDGALFIGEVQYALNASDTSAPDAKSSGLPGTYKLGFWYNTQHFADQQFDTGGVSLANPASTGMAQSHRGDYGLYAVADQMVWRPSADSPQSLGVFARVMGAPGDRNLVDLAVNAGVTLKAPFTGRDNDVAGLAVSYAKIGSHARGLANDTAAVTPGYPALSSETVLEATYQFQIAPWWQVQADFQYVFRPGGGVPDPQNTSRRIGDEAVVGVRTVVAF
;
A
#
# COMPACT_ATOMS: atom_id res chain seq x y z
N MET A 1 38.38 43.89 55.65
CA MET A 1 37.35 43.54 54.64
C MET A 1 37.11 42.04 54.76
N PHE A 2 35.89 41.59 55.08
CA PHE A 2 35.59 40.16 55.36
C PHE A 2 35.42 39.37 54.04
N VAL A 3 35.73 38.07 53.88
CA VAL A 3 35.91 36.88 54.76
C VAL A 3 34.63 36.14 55.17
N LYS A 4 34.30 35.05 54.46
CA LYS A 4 33.74 33.74 54.91
C LYS A 4 33.24 32.89 53.70
N ASN A 5 32.91 31.60 53.82
CA ASN A 5 33.71 30.40 54.17
C ASN A 5 32.82 29.13 54.23
N PHE A 6 33.24 28.02 53.62
CA PHE A 6 32.82 26.60 53.88
C PHE A 6 31.34 26.23 53.62
N SER A 7 30.92 24.96 53.45
CA SER A 7 31.53 23.60 53.57
C SER A 7 30.95 22.69 52.46
N VAL A 8 31.66 21.83 51.69
CA VAL A 8 32.24 20.49 52.02
C VAL A 8 31.21 19.56 52.71
N SER A 9 30.83 18.36 52.24
CA SER A 9 31.52 17.22 51.56
C SER A 9 30.50 16.31 50.78
N HIS A 10 30.75 15.14 50.13
CA HIS A 10 31.93 14.31 49.81
C HIS A 10 31.62 13.22 48.72
N ARG A 11 32.68 12.68 48.06
CA ARG A 11 32.87 11.32 47.43
C ARG A 11 31.90 10.72 46.36
N GLY A 12 32.50 10.03 45.38
CA GLY A 12 31.88 8.98 44.53
C GLY A 12 31.83 7.59 45.22
N VAL A 13 31.56 6.47 44.54
CA VAL A 13 32.22 5.96 43.31
C VAL A 13 31.39 4.88 42.59
N VAL A 14 31.19 5.04 41.27
CA VAL A 14 31.20 4.06 40.14
C VAL A 14 30.41 2.72 40.19
N ALA A 15 29.66 2.48 39.09
CA ALA A 15 29.36 1.23 38.36
C ALA A 15 28.08 0.37 38.60
N ARG A 16 27.40 0.17 37.44
CA ARG A 16 26.94 -1.11 36.82
C ARG A 16 25.48 -1.63 36.94
N ASP A 17 25.00 -2.01 35.76
CA ASP A 17 24.18 -3.18 35.40
C ASP A 17 22.73 -3.31 35.93
N VAL A 18 21.82 -2.51 35.35
CA VAL A 18 20.37 -2.80 35.34
C VAL A 18 20.05 -3.78 34.20
N PHE A 19 20.38 -5.06 34.37
CA PHE A 19 20.02 -6.12 33.41
C PHE A 19 19.69 -7.48 34.08
N ALA A 20 19.01 -7.45 35.23
CA ALA A 20 18.77 -8.62 36.07
C ALA A 20 17.38 -8.65 36.73
N VAL A 21 16.30 -8.74 35.94
CA VAL A 21 14.91 -8.92 36.47
C VAL A 21 14.16 -10.08 35.82
N PHE A 22 14.45 -10.44 34.56
CA PHE A 22 13.60 -11.33 33.75
C PHE A 22 14.08 -12.80 33.63
N HIS A 23 14.87 -13.31 34.58
CA HIS A 23 15.47 -14.66 34.43
C HIS A 23 15.64 -15.50 35.72
N ALA A 24 14.65 -15.48 36.63
CA ALA A 24 14.70 -16.27 37.87
C ALA A 24 13.34 -16.84 38.34
N ALA A 25 12.59 -17.53 37.46
CA ALA A 25 11.33 -18.22 37.83
C ALA A 25 11.17 -19.58 37.10
N LEU A 26 12.14 -20.49 37.27
CA LEU A 26 12.15 -21.79 36.61
C LEU A 26 11.26 -22.85 37.31
N LYS A 27 10.50 -23.58 36.49
CA LYS A 27 10.19 -25.03 36.58
C LYS A 27 9.92 -25.64 37.98
N LYS A 28 8.66 -26.06 38.24
CA LYS A 28 8.31 -27.46 38.63
C LYS A 28 6.81 -27.66 38.95
N LYS A 29 6.06 -28.30 38.04
CA LYS A 29 5.36 -29.60 38.24
C LYS A 29 4.37 -29.86 37.09
N SER A 30 4.04 -31.14 36.90
CA SER A 30 3.06 -31.66 35.95
C SER A 30 1.82 -32.18 36.69
N LEU A 31 0.88 -32.76 35.92
CA LEU A 31 -0.28 -33.57 36.31
C LEU A 31 -1.60 -32.81 36.61
N ASN A 32 -2.45 -32.85 35.57
CA ASN A 32 -3.76 -33.52 35.56
C ASN A 32 -5.02 -32.93 36.24
N ASP A 33 -6.05 -32.89 35.38
CA ASP A 33 -7.42 -33.37 35.58
C ASP A 33 -8.54 -32.49 36.18
N LEU A 34 -9.73 -32.81 35.65
CA LEU A 34 -11.10 -32.53 36.12
C LEU A 34 -11.66 -31.11 35.99
N ALA A 35 -12.55 -30.96 35.00
CA ALA A 35 -13.55 -29.91 34.93
C ALA A 35 -14.76 -30.22 35.83
N ILE A 36 -15.39 -29.17 36.37
CA ILE A 36 -16.77 -29.09 36.92
C ILE A 36 -17.04 -27.57 37.08
N VAL A 37 -17.91 -26.90 36.31
CA VAL A 37 -19.39 -26.97 36.18
C VAL A 37 -20.08 -25.83 36.98
N GLN A 38 -20.91 -25.05 36.27
CA GLN A 38 -21.98 -24.11 36.73
C GLN A 38 -21.59 -23.02 37.78
N ALA A 39 -21.58 -21.72 37.45
CA ALA A 39 -22.71 -20.83 37.07
C ALA A 39 -23.52 -20.29 38.27
N ILE A 40 -23.32 -18.99 38.60
CA ILE A 40 -24.17 -18.17 39.48
C ILE A 40 -24.26 -16.75 38.88
N ALA A 41 -25.45 -16.16 38.94
CA ALA A 41 -25.79 -14.75 38.64
C ALA A 41 -27.11 -14.40 39.38
N PRO A 42 -27.53 -13.13 39.54
CA PRO A 42 -26.81 -11.85 39.40
C PRO A 42 -27.02 -10.93 40.67
N ASP A 43 -27.01 -9.61 40.47
CA ASP A 43 -27.70 -8.55 41.27
C ASP A 43 -27.15 -8.04 42.63
N ALA A 44 -26.35 -6.97 42.54
CA ALA A 44 -26.42 -5.71 43.33
C ALA A 44 -25.47 -4.69 42.66
N LEU A 45 -25.67 -3.36 42.64
CA LEU A 45 -26.36 -2.47 43.57
C LEU A 45 -26.83 -1.18 42.84
N ALA A 46 -27.95 -0.60 43.25
CA ALA A 46 -28.38 0.76 42.91
C ALA A 46 -28.42 1.63 44.20
N ALA A 47 -28.38 2.96 44.22
CA ALA A 47 -28.41 4.00 43.18
C ALA A 47 -27.82 5.31 43.75
N THR A 48 -27.76 6.38 42.95
CA THR A 48 -28.08 7.77 43.39
C THR A 48 -28.35 8.65 42.16
N ILE A 49 -29.36 9.53 42.24
CA ILE A 49 -29.77 10.45 41.17
C ILE A 49 -29.63 11.90 41.67
N MET A 50 -28.99 12.75 40.86
CA MET A 50 -29.28 14.19 40.87
C MET A 50 -29.46 14.70 39.43
N LYS A 51 -30.34 15.69 39.27
CA LYS A 51 -30.75 16.29 37.99
C LYS A 51 -30.13 17.67 37.87
N MET A 52 -29.55 18.02 36.71
CA MET A 52 -29.66 19.35 36.07
C MET A 52 -29.09 19.31 34.62
N PRO A 53 -29.22 20.38 33.80
CA PRO A 53 -29.96 20.28 32.54
C PRO A 53 -29.17 19.76 31.34
N ARG A 54 -29.89 19.17 30.37
CA ARG A 54 -29.33 18.73 29.10
C ARG A 54 -28.99 19.93 28.19
N LYS A 55 -27.71 20.19 27.97
CA LYS A 55 -27.18 20.70 26.69
C LYS A 55 -26.24 19.65 26.10
N ARG A 56 -26.74 18.77 25.24
CA ARG A 56 -25.91 17.86 24.44
C ARG A 56 -25.42 18.60 23.20
N ALA A 57 -24.18 19.10 23.23
CA ALA A 57 -23.44 19.30 22.00
C ALA A 57 -23.08 17.91 21.45
N VAL A 58 -23.56 17.58 20.25
CA VAL A 58 -23.20 16.32 19.58
C VAL A 58 -21.91 16.56 18.83
N MET A 59 -20.78 16.29 19.49
CA MET A 59 -19.46 16.46 18.90
C MET A 59 -19.11 15.24 18.04
N GLN A 60 -19.51 15.28 16.76
CA GLN A 60 -19.10 14.27 15.77
C GLN A 60 -17.58 14.36 15.56
N ALA A 61 -16.89 13.22 15.65
CA ALA A 61 -15.46 13.13 15.40
C ALA A 61 -15.20 12.98 13.89
N ALA A 62 -15.01 14.11 13.21
CA ALA A 62 -14.65 14.11 11.79
C ALA A 62 -13.29 13.41 11.57
N THR A 63 -13.25 12.44 10.65
CA THR A 63 -12.02 11.73 10.28
C THR A 63 -11.34 12.48 9.13
N PRO A 64 -10.00 12.65 9.14
CA PRO A 64 -9.29 13.26 8.02
C PRO A 64 -9.26 12.31 6.81
N VAL A 65 -10.04 12.62 5.79
CA VAL A 65 -9.90 12.02 4.46
C VAL A 65 -8.58 12.50 3.85
N ARG A 66 -7.71 11.57 3.46
CA ARG A 66 -6.54 11.83 2.60
C ARG A 66 -6.77 11.12 1.28
N LEU A 67 -6.45 11.77 0.17
CA LEU A 67 -6.84 11.31 -1.16
C LEU A 67 -5.80 10.32 -1.69
N GLY A 68 -6.08 9.04 -1.56
CA GLY A 68 -5.26 7.94 -2.07
C GLY A 68 -5.98 6.61 -1.87
N ALA A 69 -6.02 5.77 -2.90
CA ALA A 69 -6.73 4.46 -2.90
C ALA A 69 -8.23 4.50 -2.47
N LEU A 70 -8.89 5.66 -2.58
CA LEU A 70 -10.21 5.92 -1.98
C LEU A 70 -11.35 6.02 -3.01
N ILE A 71 -11.45 5.03 -3.92
CA ILE A 71 -12.65 4.84 -4.76
C ILE A 71 -13.66 3.95 -4.05
N ALA A 72 -13.24 2.76 -3.57
CA ALA A 72 -14.12 1.83 -2.84
C ALA A 72 -14.66 2.40 -1.51
N LEU A 73 -13.82 3.11 -0.73
CA LEU A 73 -14.16 3.54 0.63
C LEU A 73 -14.84 4.93 0.72
N CYS A 74 -14.85 5.73 -0.36
CA CYS A 74 -15.37 7.11 -0.33
C CYS A 74 -16.90 7.17 -0.18
N LEU A 75 -17.62 6.12 -0.60
CA LEU A 75 -19.09 6.07 -0.62
C LEU A 75 -19.74 5.99 0.78
N ALA A 76 -18.95 5.88 1.87
CA ALA A 76 -19.44 5.62 3.23
C ALA A 76 -19.46 6.84 4.18
N GLN A 77 -18.91 8.01 3.81
CA GLN A 77 -18.75 9.14 4.75
C GLN A 77 -19.55 10.42 4.42
N SER A 78 -20.36 10.45 3.36
CA SER A 78 -21.21 11.60 3.00
C SER A 78 -22.53 11.70 3.79
N ALA A 79 -22.49 11.50 5.11
CA ALA A 79 -23.67 11.58 5.98
C ALA A 79 -23.66 12.85 6.87
N PHE A 80 -24.80 13.56 6.89
CA PHE A 80 -25.09 14.78 7.68
C PHE A 80 -24.70 16.15 7.08
N ALA A 81 -25.17 16.40 5.86
CA ALA A 81 -25.74 17.71 5.51
C ALA A 81 -27.24 17.52 5.17
N GLN A 82 -28.09 18.49 5.53
CA GLN A 82 -29.53 18.44 5.19
C GLN A 82 -29.74 19.11 3.82
N SER A 83 -29.37 18.41 2.75
CA SER A 83 -29.16 19.02 1.43
C SER A 83 -29.60 18.12 0.26
N ALA A 84 -30.83 18.35 -0.23
CA ALA A 84 -31.45 17.73 -1.40
C ALA A 84 -31.63 16.20 -1.36
N ASP A 85 -32.45 15.68 -2.28
CA ASP A 85 -32.41 14.26 -2.64
C ASP A 85 -31.08 13.97 -3.35
N ALA A 86 -30.47 12.82 -3.07
CA ALA A 86 -29.26 12.40 -3.75
C ALA A 86 -29.51 12.35 -5.28
N PRO A 87 -28.61 12.88 -6.14
CA PRO A 87 -28.93 13.06 -7.56
C PRO A 87 -29.30 11.74 -8.24
N THR A 88 -30.56 11.58 -8.64
CA THR A 88 -31.09 10.33 -9.20
C THR A 88 -30.79 10.14 -10.70
N GLY A 89 -30.49 11.25 -11.40
CA GLY A 89 -30.19 11.27 -12.82
C GLY A 89 -28.93 10.48 -13.18
N LEU A 90 -28.99 9.75 -14.30
CA LEU A 90 -27.92 8.85 -14.78
C LEU A 90 -26.53 9.50 -14.75
N TRP A 91 -26.40 10.76 -15.16
CA TRP A 91 -25.10 11.43 -15.29
C TRP A 91 -24.60 12.12 -14.01
N SER A 92 -25.40 12.12 -12.94
CA SER A 92 -25.11 12.84 -11.69
C SER A 92 -25.09 11.96 -10.43
N ARG A 93 -25.61 10.74 -10.51
CA ARG A 93 -25.53 9.76 -9.41
C ARG A 93 -24.11 9.24 -9.18
N SER A 94 -23.81 8.79 -7.97
CA SER A 94 -22.50 8.24 -7.57
C SER A 94 -22.24 6.79 -8.02
N THR A 95 -23.29 6.05 -8.36
CA THR A 95 -23.27 4.61 -8.70
C THR A 95 -24.18 4.33 -9.91
N LEU A 96 -23.81 3.41 -10.80
CA LEU A 96 -24.56 3.14 -12.04
C LEU A 96 -26.01 2.70 -11.79
N PHE A 97 -26.30 1.98 -10.72
CA PHE A 97 -27.65 1.57 -10.32
C PHE A 97 -28.28 2.50 -9.26
N GLY A 98 -27.60 3.59 -8.90
CA GLY A 98 -28.08 4.54 -7.89
C GLY A 98 -28.26 3.89 -6.52
N ASP A 99 -29.39 4.16 -5.88
CA ASP A 99 -29.74 3.67 -4.53
C ASP A 99 -30.25 2.21 -4.50
N LEU A 100 -30.41 1.58 -5.68
CA LEU A 100 -31.04 0.27 -5.87
C LEU A 100 -32.47 0.19 -5.27
N GLY A 101 -33.27 1.25 -5.48
CA GLY A 101 -34.67 1.30 -5.03
C GLY A 101 -34.81 1.40 -3.52
N GLY A 102 -33.97 2.21 -2.89
CA GLY A 102 -33.87 2.39 -1.44
C GLY A 102 -33.03 1.33 -0.71
N LEU A 103 -32.53 0.29 -1.38
CA LEU A 103 -31.75 -0.78 -0.74
C LEU A 103 -30.46 -0.27 -0.09
N ARG A 104 -29.72 0.62 -0.77
CA ARG A 104 -28.47 1.20 -0.23
C ARG A 104 -28.74 2.03 1.05
N PRO A 105 -29.67 3.02 1.07
CA PRO A 105 -30.10 3.69 2.29
C PRO A 105 -30.63 2.75 3.39
N TRP A 106 -31.37 1.70 3.03
CA TRP A 106 -31.93 0.74 4.00
C TRP A 106 -30.85 -0.07 4.72
N LEU A 107 -29.76 -0.40 4.02
CA LEU A 107 -28.58 -1.05 4.61
C LEU A 107 -27.75 -0.06 5.44
N ASP A 108 -27.48 1.16 4.95
CA ASP A 108 -26.68 2.14 5.71
C ASP A 108 -27.36 2.54 7.03
N ALA A 109 -28.69 2.67 7.03
CA ALA A 109 -29.47 2.90 8.24
C ALA A 109 -29.36 1.77 9.29
N ARG A 110 -28.78 0.62 8.92
CA ARG A 110 -28.44 -0.54 9.78
C ARG A 110 -26.93 -0.74 9.93
N GLY A 111 -26.13 0.21 9.48
CA GLY A 111 -24.67 0.14 9.55
C GLY A 111 -24.02 -0.76 8.52
N VAL A 112 -24.73 -1.20 7.47
CA VAL A 112 -24.15 -2.03 6.41
C VAL A 112 -24.02 -1.20 5.13
N THR A 113 -22.85 -1.26 4.50
CA THR A 113 -22.58 -0.66 3.19
C THR A 113 -22.00 -1.74 2.28
N PHE A 114 -22.16 -1.59 0.97
CA PHE A 114 -21.53 -2.48 0.00
C PHE A 114 -21.06 -1.72 -1.24
N GLY A 115 -19.91 -2.07 -1.77
CA GLY A 115 -19.38 -1.60 -3.05
C GLY A 115 -19.42 -2.73 -4.07
N LEU A 116 -19.65 -2.39 -5.34
CA LEU A 116 -19.35 -3.25 -6.46
C LEU A 116 -18.68 -2.35 -7.51
N GLN A 117 -17.45 -2.69 -7.89
CA GLN A 117 -16.67 -1.94 -8.86
C GLN A 117 -16.08 -2.91 -9.89
N GLU A 118 -16.06 -2.49 -11.15
CA GLU A 118 -15.31 -3.14 -12.22
C GLU A 118 -14.16 -2.22 -12.63
N THR A 119 -12.96 -2.78 -12.75
CA THR A 119 -11.80 -2.17 -13.40
C THR A 119 -11.39 -3.08 -14.55
N SER A 120 -11.54 -2.63 -15.79
CA SER A 120 -11.19 -3.42 -16.99
C SER A 120 -10.26 -2.63 -17.89
N GLU A 121 -9.31 -3.28 -18.56
CA GLU A 121 -8.40 -2.60 -19.47
C GLU A 121 -7.93 -3.45 -20.65
N TYR A 122 -7.42 -2.77 -21.67
CA TYR A 122 -6.75 -3.38 -22.81
C TYR A 122 -5.44 -2.65 -23.09
N LEU A 123 -4.34 -3.40 -23.04
CA LEU A 123 -2.98 -2.93 -23.26
C LEU A 123 -2.43 -3.57 -24.54
N ASN A 124 -1.64 -2.84 -25.32
CA ASN A 124 -1.07 -3.34 -26.57
C ASN A 124 0.39 -2.94 -26.78
N ASN A 125 1.26 -3.95 -26.93
CA ASN A 125 2.68 -3.72 -27.17
C ASN A 125 3.00 -3.43 -28.65
N LEU A 126 3.61 -2.27 -28.92
CA LEU A 126 3.97 -1.78 -30.25
C LEU A 126 5.44 -2.04 -30.62
N SER A 127 6.36 -2.13 -29.65
CA SER A 127 7.80 -2.32 -29.89
C SER A 127 8.48 -3.19 -28.82
N GLY A 128 9.73 -3.61 -29.05
CA GLY A 128 10.48 -4.35 -28.03
C GLY A 128 9.82 -5.67 -27.62
N GLY A 129 10.05 -6.06 -26.37
CA GLY A 129 9.55 -7.28 -25.73
C GLY A 129 10.14 -8.56 -26.29
N THR A 130 9.73 -9.69 -25.69
CA THR A 130 9.89 -11.04 -26.26
C THR A 130 8.89 -11.26 -27.40
N HIS A 131 7.67 -10.70 -27.24
CA HIS A 131 6.60 -10.75 -28.23
C HIS A 131 5.78 -9.44 -28.24
N ARG A 132 5.14 -9.16 -29.39
CA ARG A 132 4.19 -8.06 -29.54
C ARG A 132 2.79 -8.62 -29.71
N SER A 133 1.91 -8.34 -28.76
CA SER A 133 0.47 -8.53 -28.84
C SER A 133 -0.23 -7.54 -27.92
N GLY A 134 -1.55 -7.50 -28.01
CA GLY A 134 -2.37 -6.99 -26.92
C GLY A 134 -2.66 -8.05 -25.87
N ALA A 135 -3.18 -7.58 -24.74
CA ALA A 135 -3.82 -8.36 -23.69
C ALA A 135 -5.00 -7.56 -23.12
N TYR A 136 -5.96 -8.27 -22.54
CA TYR A 136 -7.03 -7.72 -21.71
C TYR A 136 -6.86 -8.29 -20.32
N ASP A 137 -7.04 -7.45 -19.30
CA ASP A 137 -7.03 -7.81 -17.89
C ASP A 137 -7.93 -6.85 -17.09
N GLY A 138 -8.19 -7.22 -15.84
CA GLY A 138 -9.11 -6.49 -14.98
C GLY A 138 -9.59 -7.29 -13.77
N PHE A 139 -10.41 -6.64 -12.96
CA PHE A 139 -11.11 -7.27 -11.86
C PHE A 139 -12.45 -6.61 -11.54
N THR A 140 -13.39 -7.44 -11.08
CA THR A 140 -14.55 -6.98 -10.32
C THR A 140 -14.26 -7.08 -8.82
N GLU A 141 -14.39 -6.00 -8.06
CA GLU A 141 -14.35 -6.02 -6.60
C GLU A 141 -15.78 -5.94 -6.03
N LEU A 142 -16.13 -6.88 -5.14
CA LEU A 142 -17.27 -6.78 -4.23
C LEU A 142 -16.74 -6.46 -2.83
N SER A 143 -17.21 -5.37 -2.21
CA SER A 143 -16.86 -5.01 -0.83
C SER A 143 -18.10 -4.85 0.05
N VAL A 144 -17.96 -5.14 1.34
CA VAL A 144 -19.00 -5.02 2.37
C VAL A 144 -18.39 -4.43 3.64
N GLY A 145 -18.80 -3.20 3.99
CA GLY A 145 -18.37 -2.49 5.17
C GLY A 145 -19.46 -2.45 6.25
N VAL A 146 -19.08 -2.63 7.53
CA VAL A 146 -20.01 -2.55 8.67
C VAL A 146 -19.55 -1.50 9.68
N ASP A 147 -20.37 -0.47 9.89
CA ASP A 147 -20.31 0.48 11.01
C ASP A 147 -20.91 -0.20 12.24
N THR A 148 -20.06 -0.54 13.22
CA THR A 148 -20.51 -1.31 14.39
C THR A 148 -21.37 -0.49 15.35
N GLN A 149 -21.34 0.85 15.26
CA GLN A 149 -22.15 1.73 16.09
C GLN A 149 -23.59 1.81 15.56
N LYS A 150 -23.76 1.92 14.24
CA LYS A 150 -25.07 1.83 13.58
C LYS A 150 -25.64 0.40 13.66
N ALA A 151 -24.82 -0.63 13.48
CA ALA A 151 -25.27 -2.02 13.40
C ALA A 151 -25.64 -2.65 14.75
N PHE A 152 -24.82 -2.45 15.79
CA PHE A 152 -25.03 -3.06 17.11
C PHE A 152 -24.56 -2.19 18.30
N GLY A 153 -24.44 -0.88 18.11
CA GLY A 153 -24.19 0.08 19.19
C GLY A 153 -22.76 0.16 19.72
N TRP A 154 -21.79 -0.54 19.11
CA TRP A 154 -20.38 -0.51 19.53
C TRP A 154 -19.64 0.69 18.92
N PRO A 155 -19.16 1.68 19.71
CA PRO A 155 -18.62 2.92 19.16
C PRO A 155 -17.25 2.77 18.46
N GLY A 156 -17.10 3.44 17.32
CA GLY A 156 -15.81 3.62 16.65
C GLY A 156 -15.18 2.36 16.03
N GLY A 157 -15.95 1.28 15.89
CA GLY A 157 -15.53 0.07 15.18
C GLY A 157 -15.98 0.07 13.72
N VAL A 158 -15.14 -0.46 12.84
CA VAL A 158 -15.46 -0.73 11.42
C VAL A 158 -14.97 -2.13 11.07
N PHE A 159 -15.80 -2.92 10.39
CA PHE A 159 -15.41 -4.20 9.80
C PHE A 159 -15.49 -4.13 8.28
N ASN A 160 -14.54 -4.74 7.57
CA ASN A 160 -14.49 -4.77 6.12
C ASN A 160 -14.31 -6.21 5.62
N VAL A 161 -15.00 -6.56 4.53
CA VAL A 161 -14.77 -7.74 3.72
C VAL A 161 -14.75 -7.33 2.26
N SER A 162 -13.72 -7.67 1.51
CA SER A 162 -13.69 -7.49 0.05
C SER A 162 -13.22 -8.77 -0.66
N ALA A 163 -13.76 -9.00 -1.86
CA ALA A 163 -13.42 -10.14 -2.71
C ALA A 163 -13.23 -9.66 -4.15
N LEU A 164 -12.21 -10.22 -4.81
CA LEU A 164 -11.84 -9.92 -6.18
C LEU A 164 -12.22 -11.09 -7.10
N GLN A 165 -12.86 -10.78 -8.22
CA GLN A 165 -12.96 -11.64 -9.39
C GLN A 165 -11.98 -11.08 -10.43
N ILE A 166 -10.76 -11.63 -10.46
CA ILE A 166 -9.68 -11.22 -11.37
C ILE A 166 -9.81 -11.99 -12.68
N HIS A 167 -9.65 -11.32 -13.83
CA HIS A 167 -9.86 -11.92 -15.15
C HIS A 167 -8.89 -11.38 -16.20
N GLY A 168 -8.74 -12.11 -17.32
CA GLY A 168 -7.80 -11.76 -18.40
C GLY A 168 -6.39 -12.33 -18.18
N THR A 169 -5.36 -11.67 -18.72
CA THR A 169 -3.95 -12.09 -18.60
C THR A 169 -2.99 -10.90 -18.61
N SER A 170 -2.02 -10.85 -17.69
CA SER A 170 -0.89 -9.90 -17.70
C SER A 170 -0.21 -9.79 -19.07
N LEU A 171 -0.03 -8.56 -19.58
CA LEU A 171 0.82 -8.28 -20.73
C LEU A 171 2.30 -8.38 -20.34
N THR A 172 2.68 -7.85 -19.16
CA THR A 172 4.08 -7.81 -18.70
C THR A 172 4.72 -9.19 -18.68
N GLN A 173 4.09 -10.13 -18.00
CA GLN A 173 4.62 -11.48 -17.77
C GLN A 173 4.72 -12.28 -19.08
N ARG A 174 3.72 -12.12 -19.96
CA ARG A 174 3.66 -12.81 -21.25
C ARG A 174 4.70 -12.30 -22.26
N ASN A 175 4.83 -10.98 -22.37
CA ASN A 175 5.40 -10.34 -23.56
C ASN A 175 6.61 -9.44 -23.27
N LEU A 176 6.72 -8.86 -22.07
CA LEU A 176 7.62 -7.73 -21.81
C LEU A 176 8.85 -8.11 -20.98
N GLN A 177 8.65 -8.86 -19.88
CA GLN A 177 9.68 -9.12 -18.86
C GLN A 177 10.19 -7.83 -18.15
N ALA A 178 9.42 -6.73 -18.19
CA ALA A 178 9.70 -5.54 -17.39
C ALA A 178 9.50 -5.81 -15.89
N LEU A 179 10.32 -5.16 -15.05
CA LEU A 179 10.18 -5.20 -13.58
C LEU A 179 9.01 -4.31 -13.12
N GLN A 180 8.81 -3.20 -13.82
CA GLN A 180 7.73 -2.24 -13.59
C GLN A 180 6.53 -2.61 -14.46
N ALA A 181 5.70 -3.54 -13.97
CA ALA A 181 4.57 -4.07 -14.71
C ALA A 181 3.66 -2.94 -15.25
N VAL A 182 3.31 -3.04 -16.54
CA VAL A 182 2.64 -1.94 -17.26
C VAL A 182 1.24 -1.63 -16.76
N SER A 183 0.72 -2.43 -15.82
CA SER A 183 -0.46 -2.07 -15.05
C SER A 183 -0.42 -2.62 -13.63
N GLY A 184 -0.83 -1.78 -12.68
CA GLY A 184 -1.04 -2.14 -11.28
C GLY A 184 -2.28 -3.00 -11.00
N VAL A 185 -2.98 -3.49 -12.04
CA VAL A 185 -4.08 -4.48 -11.89
C VAL A 185 -3.75 -5.84 -12.53
N GLU A 186 -2.56 -6.01 -13.12
CA GLU A 186 -2.14 -7.30 -13.67
C GLU A 186 -2.00 -8.36 -12.56
N ALA A 187 -2.80 -9.42 -12.66
CA ALA A 187 -2.78 -10.54 -11.72
C ALA A 187 -3.24 -11.85 -12.39
N ASP A 188 -2.95 -12.98 -11.75
CA ASP A 188 -3.46 -14.28 -12.18
C ASP A 188 -4.99 -14.36 -12.00
N ALA A 189 -5.70 -14.78 -13.04
CA ALA A 189 -7.15 -14.81 -13.06
C ALA A 189 -7.75 -15.83 -12.07
N GLY A 190 -8.75 -15.41 -11.29
CA GLY A 190 -9.33 -16.23 -10.23
C GLY A 190 -10.43 -15.51 -9.45
N THR A 191 -10.92 -16.16 -8.39
CA THR A 191 -11.77 -15.51 -7.38
C THR A 191 -11.11 -15.70 -6.02
N ARG A 192 -10.85 -14.59 -5.33
CA ARG A 192 -10.17 -14.58 -4.03
C ARG A 192 -10.79 -13.60 -3.06
N LEU A 193 -10.71 -13.91 -1.77
CA LEU A 193 -10.81 -12.91 -0.71
C LEU A 193 -9.62 -11.95 -0.85
N TRP A 194 -9.87 -10.65 -0.67
CA TRP A 194 -8.82 -9.64 -0.62
C TRP A 194 -8.71 -9.15 0.82
N GLU A 195 -9.57 -8.25 1.30
CA GLU A 195 -9.54 -7.82 2.69
C GLU A 195 -10.57 -8.54 3.58
N LEU A 196 -10.17 -8.79 4.83
CA LEU A 196 -11.02 -9.27 5.92
C LEU A 196 -10.44 -8.75 7.24
N TRP A 197 -10.86 -7.55 7.66
CA TRP A 197 -10.30 -6.89 8.85
C TRP A 197 -11.34 -6.19 9.72
N TYR A 198 -10.96 -6.00 10.98
CA TYR A 198 -11.64 -5.14 11.94
C TYR A 198 -10.73 -3.97 12.34
N GLN A 199 -11.26 -2.76 12.40
CA GLN A 199 -10.56 -1.56 12.85
C GLN A 199 -11.29 -0.91 14.03
N GLN A 200 -10.58 -0.75 15.15
CA GLN A 200 -11.07 -0.01 16.32
C GLN A 200 -10.41 1.36 16.40
N SER A 201 -11.20 2.43 16.32
CA SER A 201 -10.77 3.78 16.66
C SER A 201 -10.87 4.05 18.17
N PHE A 202 -9.94 4.83 18.68
CA PHE A 202 -9.87 5.30 20.07
C PHE A 202 -9.35 6.75 20.13
N ALA A 203 -9.13 7.28 21.34
CA ALA A 203 -8.68 8.66 21.57
C ALA A 203 -9.47 9.73 20.79
N SER A 204 -10.79 9.55 20.66
CA SER A 204 -11.71 10.41 19.89
C SER A 204 -11.32 10.58 18.41
N GLY A 205 -10.88 9.50 17.76
CA GLY A 205 -10.50 9.48 16.33
C GLY A 205 -9.00 9.70 16.08
N LYS A 206 -8.22 10.03 17.12
CA LYS A 206 -6.79 10.36 17.00
C LYS A 206 -5.86 9.15 16.90
N ALA A 207 -6.37 7.93 17.06
CA ALA A 207 -5.63 6.71 16.84
C ALA A 207 -6.59 5.54 16.59
N ASP A 208 -6.12 4.53 15.86
CA ASP A 208 -6.86 3.31 15.60
C ASP A 208 -5.93 2.11 15.38
N ILE A 209 -6.45 0.91 15.62
CA ILE A 209 -5.78 -0.37 15.33
C ILE A 209 -6.67 -1.15 14.35
N LYS A 210 -6.10 -1.53 13.20
CA LYS A 210 -6.67 -2.46 12.23
C LYS A 210 -6.02 -3.84 12.44
N ILE A 211 -6.83 -4.90 12.46
CA ILE A 211 -6.40 -6.30 12.64
C ILE A 211 -7.16 -7.22 11.68
N GLY A 212 -6.45 -8.15 11.06
CA GLY A 212 -7.00 -9.11 10.10
C GLY A 212 -6.22 -9.12 8.79
N GLN A 213 -6.81 -9.68 7.74
CA GLN A 213 -6.21 -9.73 6.42
C GLN A 213 -6.43 -8.40 5.70
N GLN A 214 -5.35 -7.76 5.27
CA GLN A 214 -5.38 -6.40 4.71
C GLN A 214 -4.21 -6.19 3.76
N SER A 215 -4.31 -5.17 2.90
CA SER A 215 -3.27 -4.81 1.94
C SER A 215 -2.52 -3.55 2.41
N ALA A 216 -1.18 -3.59 2.44
CA ALA A 216 -0.35 -2.53 3.03
C ALA A 216 -0.09 -1.36 2.06
N ASP A 217 -0.10 -1.63 0.75
CA ASP A 217 -0.07 -0.64 -0.34
C ASP A 217 -1.16 0.44 -0.23
N GLN A 218 -2.30 0.13 0.41
CA GLN A 218 -3.41 1.06 0.65
C GLN A 218 -3.08 2.19 1.64
N GLU A 219 -2.06 2.02 2.49
CA GLU A 219 -1.74 2.98 3.57
C GLU A 219 -0.27 3.44 3.59
N PHE A 220 0.69 2.55 3.27
CA PHE A 220 2.13 2.81 3.30
C PHE A 220 2.67 3.10 1.88
N MET A 221 3.70 3.95 1.75
CA MET A 221 4.36 4.33 0.49
C MET A 221 3.49 5.03 -0.58
N ALA A 222 2.15 5.02 -0.43
CA ALA A 222 1.21 5.65 -1.34
C ALA A 222 1.51 7.14 -1.57
N SER A 223 1.33 7.60 -2.81
CA SER A 223 1.43 9.02 -3.21
C SER A 223 0.12 9.46 -3.85
N GLU A 224 -0.36 10.64 -3.46
CA GLU A 224 -1.63 11.21 -3.95
C GLU A 224 -1.56 11.47 -5.46
N TYR A 225 -0.44 12.03 -5.95
CA TYR A 225 -0.30 12.35 -7.37
C TYR A 225 0.21 11.18 -8.23
N ALA A 226 0.84 10.16 -7.65
CA ALA A 226 1.19 8.93 -8.36
C ALA A 226 -0.03 8.02 -8.63
N GLY A 227 -1.12 8.17 -7.87
CA GLY A 227 -2.35 7.39 -8.05
C GLY A 227 -3.14 7.64 -9.34
N ALA A 228 -2.69 8.56 -10.22
CA ALA A 228 -3.31 8.84 -11.52
C ALA A 228 -2.76 7.97 -12.68
N PHE A 229 -1.72 7.18 -12.42
CA PHE A 229 -0.95 6.44 -13.43
C PHE A 229 -1.34 4.95 -13.45
N MET A 230 -1.17 4.28 -14.60
CA MET A 230 -1.51 2.87 -14.79
C MET A 230 -0.41 1.92 -14.32
N ASN A 231 0.87 2.21 -14.59
CA ASN A 231 1.98 1.31 -14.27
C ASN A 231 2.04 0.99 -12.77
N ALA A 232 2.26 -0.29 -12.44
CA ALA A 232 2.27 -0.79 -11.07
C ALA A 232 3.18 0.04 -10.15
N THR A 233 4.35 0.47 -10.64
CA THR A 233 5.33 1.20 -9.82
C THR A 233 4.89 2.59 -9.35
N PHE A 234 3.78 3.14 -9.86
CA PHE A 234 3.18 4.37 -9.36
C PHE A 234 2.13 4.11 -8.26
N GLY A 235 1.55 2.91 -8.22
CA GLY A 235 0.91 2.33 -7.03
C GLY A 235 1.95 1.81 -6.04
N TRP A 236 2.06 0.49 -5.92
CA TRP A 236 3.07 -0.20 -5.13
C TRP A 236 4.44 -0.17 -5.86
N PRO A 237 5.51 0.42 -5.29
CA PRO A 237 6.73 0.66 -6.06
C PRO A 237 7.47 -0.62 -6.45
N VAL A 238 8.25 -0.55 -7.53
CA VAL A 238 9.06 -1.68 -8.06
C VAL A 238 9.95 -2.37 -7.03
N LEU A 239 10.61 -1.62 -6.13
CA LEU A 239 11.57 -2.19 -5.17
C LEU A 239 10.89 -3.24 -4.26
N PRO A 240 9.90 -2.91 -3.41
CA PRO A 240 9.20 -3.94 -2.65
C PRO A 240 8.49 -4.97 -3.55
N SER A 241 8.04 -4.59 -4.74
CA SER A 241 7.37 -5.51 -5.69
C SER A 241 8.26 -6.67 -6.17
N VAL A 242 9.57 -6.47 -6.33
CA VAL A 242 10.50 -7.52 -6.82
C VAL A 242 11.40 -8.09 -5.72
N ASP A 243 11.62 -7.36 -4.63
CA ASP A 243 12.55 -7.74 -3.56
C ASP A 243 11.84 -8.40 -2.35
N MET A 244 10.57 -8.11 -2.07
CA MET A 244 9.82 -8.83 -1.04
C MET A 244 9.33 -10.20 -1.53
N PRO A 245 9.20 -11.20 -0.63
CA PRO A 245 8.53 -12.47 -0.95
C PRO A 245 7.13 -12.22 -1.51
N ALA A 246 6.90 -12.71 -2.74
CA ALA A 246 5.70 -12.47 -3.55
C ALA A 246 5.27 -10.99 -3.70
N GLY A 247 6.22 -10.05 -3.65
CA GLY A 247 5.97 -8.61 -3.74
C GLY A 247 5.48 -7.96 -2.43
N GLY A 248 5.28 -8.75 -1.36
CA GLY A 248 4.76 -8.27 -0.09
C GLY A 248 3.25 -7.96 -0.11
N PRO A 249 2.69 -7.43 1.00
CA PRO A 249 1.23 -7.23 1.14
C PRO A 249 0.71 -6.07 0.27
N ALA A 250 0.44 -6.35 -1.00
CA ALA A 250 -0.05 -5.41 -2.01
C ALA A 250 -1.02 -6.14 -2.97
N TYR A 251 -1.80 -5.42 -3.79
CA TYR A 251 -2.68 -6.07 -4.78
C TYR A 251 -1.91 -7.12 -5.63
N PRO A 252 -2.44 -8.35 -5.83
CA PRO A 252 -3.71 -8.92 -5.34
C PRO A 252 -3.58 -9.67 -3.99
N LEU A 253 -2.39 -9.69 -3.39
CA LEU A 253 -1.98 -10.49 -2.23
C LEU A 253 -1.96 -9.69 -0.91
N SER A 254 -3.10 -9.67 -0.23
CA SER A 254 -3.24 -9.24 1.17
C SER A 254 -2.55 -10.19 2.17
N SER A 255 -2.01 -9.68 3.28
CA SER A 255 -1.54 -10.50 4.41
C SER A 255 -2.37 -10.32 5.67
N LEU A 256 -2.41 -11.35 6.54
CA LEU A 256 -2.77 -11.14 7.94
C LEU A 256 -1.79 -10.16 8.59
N GLY A 257 -2.31 -9.26 9.43
CA GLY A 257 -1.47 -8.35 10.21
C GLY A 257 -2.22 -7.49 11.22
N VAL A 258 -1.44 -6.66 11.90
CA VAL A 258 -1.90 -5.63 12.84
C VAL A 258 -1.26 -4.31 12.48
N ARG A 259 -2.08 -3.27 12.24
CA ARG A 259 -1.64 -1.92 11.87
C ARG A 259 -2.14 -0.91 12.90
N LEU A 260 -1.22 -0.27 13.62
CA LEU A 260 -1.48 0.91 14.46
C LEU A 260 -1.34 2.18 13.61
N ARG A 261 -2.31 3.09 13.74
CA ARG A 261 -2.25 4.46 13.19
C ARG A 261 -2.49 5.47 14.30
N VAL A 262 -1.73 6.56 14.31
CA VAL A 262 -1.85 7.67 15.28
C VAL A 262 -1.75 9.01 14.57
N THR A 263 -2.62 9.96 14.90
CA THR A 263 -2.60 11.34 14.40
C THR A 263 -2.48 12.32 15.58
N PRO A 264 -1.27 12.66 16.05
CA PRO A 264 -1.09 13.54 17.21
C PRO A 264 -1.65 14.96 17.00
N SER A 265 -1.64 15.43 15.74
CA SER A 265 -2.22 16.69 15.27
C SER A 265 -2.57 16.57 13.78
N ASN A 266 -3.34 17.51 13.23
CA ASN A 266 -3.77 17.50 11.82
C ASN A 266 -2.59 17.39 10.82
N ALA A 267 -1.42 17.92 11.20
CA ALA A 267 -0.21 17.93 10.39
C ALA A 267 0.64 16.65 10.49
N TRP A 268 0.40 15.75 11.45
CA TRP A 268 1.25 14.58 11.70
C TRP A 268 0.46 13.28 11.77
N THR A 269 0.96 12.25 11.09
CA THR A 269 0.43 10.88 11.15
C THR A 269 1.59 9.90 11.29
N VAL A 270 1.43 8.89 12.13
CA VAL A 270 2.40 7.81 12.32
C VAL A 270 1.68 6.48 12.09
N LEU A 271 2.28 5.62 11.28
CA LEU A 271 1.81 4.29 10.94
C LEU A 271 2.87 3.27 11.38
N ALA A 272 2.43 2.17 11.98
CA ALA A 272 3.28 1.02 12.28
C ALA A 272 2.48 -0.27 12.06
N GLY A 273 3.03 -1.18 11.27
CA GLY A 273 2.41 -2.45 10.91
C GLY A 273 3.33 -3.65 11.14
N VAL A 274 2.71 -4.77 11.50
CA VAL A 274 3.35 -6.10 11.48
C VAL A 274 2.43 -7.04 10.73
N PHE A 275 2.95 -7.69 9.70
CA PHE A 275 2.23 -8.56 8.78
C PHE A 275 2.91 -9.92 8.66
N ASP A 276 2.19 -10.94 8.18
CA ASP A 276 2.85 -12.10 7.58
C ASP A 276 3.69 -11.64 6.38
N GLY A 277 4.97 -12.01 6.37
CA GLY A 277 5.96 -11.51 5.43
C GLY A 277 6.07 -12.31 4.13
N ASN A 278 5.24 -13.33 3.91
CA ASN A 278 5.08 -14.01 2.64
C ASN A 278 3.59 -14.25 2.35
N PRO A 279 2.89 -13.29 1.72
CA PRO A 279 1.45 -13.36 1.46
C PRO A 279 0.97 -14.65 0.77
N SER A 280 1.81 -15.26 -0.09
CA SER A 280 1.50 -16.50 -0.80
C SER A 280 1.85 -17.78 -0.03
N GLY A 281 2.62 -17.68 1.06
CA GLY A 281 3.00 -18.81 1.93
C GLY A 281 4.13 -19.72 1.40
N ILE A 282 4.63 -20.60 2.28
CA ILE A 282 5.77 -21.50 2.03
C ILE A 282 5.64 -22.29 0.72
N GLY A 283 6.71 -22.27 -0.09
CA GLY A 283 6.85 -23.05 -1.33
C GLY A 283 6.72 -22.23 -2.62
N SER A 284 6.30 -20.97 -2.52
CA SER A 284 6.09 -20.07 -3.65
C SER A 284 7.37 -19.31 -4.06
N GLY A 285 8.24 -19.95 -4.84
CA GLY A 285 9.48 -19.34 -5.37
C GLY A 285 9.30 -18.22 -6.42
N SER A 286 8.07 -17.73 -6.62
CA SER A 286 7.69 -16.65 -7.54
C SER A 286 6.34 -16.07 -7.13
N ALA A 287 6.05 -14.80 -7.47
CA ALA A 287 4.77 -14.16 -7.14
C ALA A 287 3.53 -14.93 -7.65
N ASN A 288 3.66 -15.62 -8.78
CA ASN A 288 2.59 -16.40 -9.42
C ASN A 288 2.42 -17.84 -8.88
N SER A 289 3.28 -18.30 -7.95
CA SER A 289 3.29 -19.70 -7.53
C SER A 289 2.25 -20.06 -6.46
N ASN A 290 0.97 -19.77 -6.76
CA ASN A 290 -0.28 -20.46 -6.38
C ASN A 290 -0.53 -20.93 -4.92
N GLY A 291 0.31 -20.56 -3.95
CA GLY A 291 0.16 -21.01 -2.56
C GLY A 291 -1.16 -20.58 -1.94
N ASP A 292 -1.52 -19.29 -2.06
CA ASP A 292 -2.83 -18.74 -1.68
C ASP A 292 -3.61 -18.25 -2.91
N ALA A 293 -4.16 -19.19 -3.69
CA ALA A 293 -4.98 -18.88 -4.86
C ALA A 293 -6.38 -18.30 -4.53
N HIS A 294 -6.80 -18.35 -3.25
CA HIS A 294 -8.17 -18.00 -2.83
C HIS A 294 -8.26 -16.88 -1.80
N GLY A 295 -7.15 -16.36 -1.26
CA GLY A 295 -7.21 -15.32 -0.23
C GLY A 295 -7.57 -15.84 1.16
N THR A 296 -7.51 -17.16 1.39
CA THR A 296 -8.11 -17.81 2.57
C THR A 296 -7.14 -18.68 3.35
N ASN A 297 -5.85 -18.68 3.01
CA ASN A 297 -4.84 -19.45 3.75
C ASN A 297 -4.58 -18.92 5.16
N PHE A 298 -4.77 -17.61 5.40
CA PHE A 298 -4.59 -16.97 6.71
C PHE A 298 -3.24 -17.32 7.37
N ASN A 299 -2.15 -17.19 6.62
CA ASN A 299 -0.81 -17.58 7.04
C ASN A 299 -0.27 -16.73 8.20
N LEU A 300 0.46 -17.39 9.10
CA LEU A 300 1.27 -16.82 10.19
C LEU A 300 2.52 -17.68 10.49
N HIS A 301 2.92 -18.57 9.56
CA HIS A 301 3.97 -19.57 9.78
C HIS A 301 5.33 -19.17 9.18
N ASP A 302 5.34 -18.13 8.35
CA ASP A 302 6.53 -17.55 7.74
C ASP A 302 7.19 -16.50 8.65
N GLY A 303 8.23 -15.82 8.16
CA GLY A 303 8.78 -14.65 8.84
C GLY A 303 7.85 -13.44 8.73
N ALA A 304 7.95 -12.51 9.68
CA ALA A 304 7.11 -11.31 9.71
C ALA A 304 7.68 -10.17 8.87
N LEU A 305 6.80 -9.35 8.29
CA LEU A 305 7.13 -8.04 7.73
C LEU A 305 6.75 -6.95 8.72
N PHE A 306 7.75 -6.22 9.21
CA PHE A 306 7.58 -4.98 9.96
C PHE A 306 7.64 -3.80 8.99
N ILE A 307 6.76 -2.82 9.14
CA ILE A 307 6.76 -1.60 8.31
C ILE A 307 6.34 -0.39 9.16
N GLY A 308 6.99 0.75 8.96
CA GLY A 308 6.73 1.97 9.71
C GLY A 308 6.86 3.22 8.83
N GLU A 309 6.01 4.20 9.07
CA GLU A 309 5.98 5.45 8.30
C GLU A 309 5.59 6.64 9.20
N VAL A 310 6.22 7.78 8.98
CA VAL A 310 5.81 9.08 9.52
C VAL A 310 5.44 9.99 8.36
N GLN A 311 4.22 10.51 8.38
CA GLN A 311 3.70 11.46 7.40
C GLN A 311 3.56 12.85 8.03
N TYR A 312 4.10 13.87 7.37
CA TYR A 312 3.89 15.29 7.65
C TYR A 312 3.02 15.90 6.55
N ALA A 313 1.92 16.55 6.90
CA ALA A 313 1.03 17.24 5.96
C ALA A 313 1.16 18.76 6.11
N LEU A 314 1.64 19.41 5.05
CA LEU A 314 1.75 20.85 4.92
C LEU A 314 0.43 21.44 4.41
N ASN A 315 -0.01 22.54 5.01
CA ASN A 315 -1.26 23.25 4.67
C ASN A 315 -2.52 22.36 4.63
N ALA A 316 -2.54 21.28 5.42
CA ALA A 316 -3.67 20.36 5.52
C ALA A 316 -4.98 21.09 5.84
N SER A 317 -6.05 20.76 5.10
CA SER A 317 -7.40 21.29 5.34
C SER A 317 -7.85 21.02 6.77
N ASP A 318 -8.43 22.02 7.45
CA ASP A 318 -8.87 21.86 8.82
C ASP A 318 -10.17 21.04 8.89
N THR A 319 -10.08 19.82 9.44
CA THR A 319 -11.24 18.94 9.63
C THR A 319 -12.28 19.47 10.62
N SER A 320 -11.96 20.51 11.39
CA SER A 320 -12.92 21.22 12.26
C SER A 320 -13.58 22.42 11.58
N ALA A 321 -13.09 22.85 10.42
CA ALA A 321 -13.64 23.92 9.60
C ALA A 321 -13.41 23.65 8.10
N PRO A 322 -14.13 22.69 7.49
CA PRO A 322 -13.90 22.29 6.09
C PRO A 322 -14.10 23.44 5.07
N ASP A 323 -14.92 24.44 5.41
CA ASP A 323 -15.10 25.67 4.61
C ASP A 323 -13.95 26.69 4.78
N ALA A 324 -13.05 26.50 5.74
CA ALA A 324 -11.88 27.37 5.97
C ALA A 324 -10.77 27.04 4.97
N LYS A 325 -10.95 27.49 3.72
CA LYS A 325 -10.05 27.24 2.60
C LYS A 325 -8.66 27.83 2.86
N SER A 326 -7.72 26.97 3.24
CA SER A 326 -6.30 27.34 3.39
C SER A 326 -5.76 27.91 2.08
N SER A 327 -5.23 29.14 2.11
CA SER A 327 -4.58 29.76 0.96
C SER A 327 -3.29 29.06 0.57
N GLY A 328 -2.60 28.44 1.55
CA GLY A 328 -1.41 27.63 1.34
C GLY A 328 -1.69 26.35 0.55
N LEU A 329 -0.77 26.00 -0.34
CA LEU A 329 -0.90 24.82 -1.21
C LEU A 329 -0.65 23.53 -0.40
N PRO A 330 -1.55 22.52 -0.43
CA PRO A 330 -1.39 21.29 0.34
C PRO A 330 -0.26 20.40 -0.19
N GLY A 331 0.37 19.66 0.72
CA GLY A 331 1.36 18.64 0.39
C GLY A 331 1.54 17.64 1.53
N THR A 332 2.03 16.44 1.20
CA THR A 332 2.30 15.36 2.16
C THR A 332 3.72 14.84 1.94
N TYR A 333 4.50 14.79 3.01
CA TYR A 333 5.88 14.30 3.03
C TYR A 333 5.93 13.08 3.94
N LYS A 334 6.51 11.97 3.46
CA LYS A 334 6.57 10.71 4.20
C LYS A 334 8.00 10.22 4.30
N LEU A 335 8.36 9.64 5.44
CA LEU A 335 9.61 8.91 5.66
C LEU A 335 9.26 7.60 6.34
N GLY A 336 9.79 6.48 5.82
CA GLY A 336 9.49 5.16 6.37
C GLY A 336 10.55 4.11 6.07
N PHE A 337 10.29 2.92 6.61
CA PHE A 337 11.13 1.75 6.44
C PHE A 337 10.27 0.48 6.44
N TRP A 338 10.85 -0.61 5.95
CA TRP A 338 10.35 -1.97 6.16
C TRP A 338 11.49 -2.91 6.53
N TYR A 339 11.16 -4.01 7.21
CA TYR A 339 12.08 -5.08 7.59
C TYR A 339 11.36 -6.43 7.57
N ASN A 340 11.83 -7.37 6.74
CA ASN A 340 11.31 -8.75 6.69
C ASN A 340 12.25 -9.68 7.47
N THR A 341 11.72 -10.56 8.34
CA THR A 341 12.54 -11.45 9.19
C THR A 341 13.01 -12.74 8.51
N GLN A 342 12.65 -12.99 7.24
CA GLN A 342 12.97 -14.21 6.51
C GLN A 342 14.46 -14.32 6.12
N HIS A 343 14.81 -15.41 5.44
CA HIS A 343 16.12 -15.63 4.86
C HIS A 343 16.11 -15.34 3.36
N PHE A 344 17.08 -14.55 2.90
CA PHE A 344 17.18 -14.07 1.52
C PHE A 344 18.46 -14.61 0.87
N ALA A 345 18.43 -14.85 -0.44
CA ALA A 345 19.57 -15.32 -1.20
C ALA A 345 20.49 -14.16 -1.60
N ASP A 346 21.80 -14.38 -1.57
CA ASP A 346 22.77 -13.47 -2.18
C ASP A 346 22.67 -13.52 -3.71
N GLN A 347 22.68 -12.35 -4.35
CA GLN A 347 22.48 -12.18 -5.79
C GLN A 347 23.76 -12.39 -6.62
N GLN A 348 24.88 -12.77 -5.99
CA GLN A 348 26.14 -13.08 -6.68
C GLN A 348 26.89 -14.28 -6.10
N PHE A 349 26.97 -14.41 -4.77
CA PHE A 349 27.89 -15.36 -4.12
C PHE A 349 27.18 -16.61 -3.59
N ASP A 350 27.88 -17.74 -3.69
CA ASP A 350 27.44 -19.02 -3.19
C ASP A 350 27.88 -19.27 -1.73
N THR A 351 27.46 -20.41 -1.16
CA THR A 351 27.83 -20.81 0.20
C THR A 351 29.35 -21.00 0.44
N GLY A 352 30.16 -21.05 -0.61
CA GLY A 352 31.63 -21.10 -0.55
C GLY A 352 32.29 -19.72 -0.71
N GLY A 353 31.52 -18.66 -0.98
CA GLY A 353 32.02 -17.31 -1.23
C GLY A 353 32.60 -17.11 -2.65
N VAL A 354 32.28 -18.00 -3.60
CA VAL A 354 32.58 -17.78 -5.02
C VAL A 354 31.33 -17.32 -5.78
N SER A 355 31.52 -16.66 -6.92
CA SER A 355 30.40 -16.25 -7.78
C SER A 355 29.59 -17.47 -8.24
N LEU A 356 28.26 -17.36 -8.28
CA LEU A 356 27.34 -18.37 -8.79
C LEU A 356 27.55 -18.68 -10.29
N ALA A 357 28.23 -17.81 -11.03
CA ALA A 357 28.66 -18.05 -12.41
C ALA A 357 29.98 -18.85 -12.52
N ASN A 358 30.67 -19.13 -11.40
CA ASN A 358 31.90 -19.90 -11.39
C ASN A 358 31.61 -21.40 -11.58
N PRO A 359 32.27 -22.11 -12.53
CA PRO A 359 32.12 -23.56 -12.69
C PRO A 359 32.46 -24.41 -11.45
N ALA A 360 33.14 -23.84 -10.45
CA ALA A 360 33.43 -24.48 -9.16
C ALA A 360 32.38 -24.16 -8.07
N SER A 361 31.29 -23.45 -8.39
CA SER A 361 30.25 -23.09 -7.43
C SER A 361 29.43 -24.29 -6.96
N THR A 362 28.93 -24.22 -5.72
CA THR A 362 27.93 -25.14 -5.17
C THR A 362 26.56 -25.01 -5.81
N GLY A 363 26.30 -23.92 -6.56
CA GLY A 363 24.99 -23.56 -7.09
C GLY A 363 23.97 -23.13 -6.03
N MET A 364 24.36 -23.08 -4.76
CA MET A 364 23.53 -22.64 -3.64
C MET A 364 23.98 -21.25 -3.20
N ALA A 365 23.13 -20.24 -3.40
CA ALA A 365 23.41 -18.87 -2.96
C ALA A 365 23.68 -18.80 -1.44
N GLN A 366 24.56 -17.88 -1.04
CA GLN A 366 24.77 -17.56 0.37
C GLN A 366 23.45 -17.05 0.98
N SER A 367 23.07 -17.56 2.16
CA SER A 367 21.85 -17.11 2.84
C SER A 367 22.14 -15.94 3.78
N HIS A 368 21.45 -14.83 3.55
CA HIS A 368 21.40 -13.68 4.43
C HIS A 368 20.18 -13.74 5.36
N ARG A 369 20.33 -13.32 6.63
CA ARG A 369 19.20 -13.27 7.58
C ARG A 369 18.59 -11.86 7.64
N GLY A 370 17.32 -11.78 7.29
CA GLY A 370 16.52 -10.56 7.22
C GLY A 370 16.86 -9.69 6.02
N ASP A 371 15.93 -8.81 5.67
CA ASP A 371 16.11 -7.79 4.63
C ASP A 371 15.30 -6.53 4.97
N TYR A 372 15.66 -5.38 4.37
CA TYR A 372 15.08 -4.08 4.68
C TYR A 372 15.19 -3.07 3.53
N GLY A 373 14.25 -2.14 3.51
CA GLY A 373 14.32 -0.95 2.66
C GLY A 373 13.96 0.32 3.42
N LEU A 374 14.61 1.42 3.06
CA LEU A 374 14.27 2.78 3.52
C LEU A 374 13.61 3.55 2.37
N TYR A 375 12.61 4.38 2.68
CA TYR A 375 11.89 5.13 1.66
C TYR A 375 11.45 6.53 2.11
N ALA A 376 11.34 7.43 1.14
CA ALA A 376 10.73 8.74 1.31
C ALA A 376 9.77 9.06 0.15
N VAL A 377 8.70 9.78 0.47
CA VAL A 377 7.66 10.26 -0.47
C VAL A 377 7.49 11.75 -0.27
N ALA A 378 7.30 12.49 -1.36
CA ALA A 378 6.87 13.88 -1.34
C ALA A 378 5.77 14.07 -2.39
N ASP A 379 4.58 14.47 -1.94
CA ASP A 379 3.46 14.97 -2.75
C ASP A 379 3.32 16.47 -2.46
N GLN A 380 3.31 17.34 -3.48
CA GLN A 380 3.09 18.77 -3.28
C GLN A 380 2.26 19.38 -4.40
N MET A 381 1.17 20.07 -4.06
CA MET A 381 0.50 20.98 -4.98
C MET A 381 1.42 22.18 -5.20
N VAL A 382 1.87 22.42 -6.42
CA VAL A 382 2.77 23.54 -6.75
C VAL A 382 2.05 24.76 -7.31
N TRP A 383 0.83 24.59 -7.81
CA TRP A 383 0.01 25.67 -8.34
C TRP A 383 -1.49 25.36 -8.35
N ARG A 384 -2.32 26.39 -8.19
CA ARG A 384 -3.76 26.45 -8.51
C ARG A 384 -4.16 27.90 -8.80
N PRO A 385 -5.15 28.20 -9.67
CA PRO A 385 -5.60 29.57 -9.95
C PRO A 385 -6.19 30.31 -8.73
N SER A 386 -6.89 29.59 -7.85
CA SER A 386 -7.49 30.11 -6.62
C SER A 386 -7.71 28.96 -5.62
N ALA A 387 -8.04 29.27 -4.37
CA ALA A 387 -8.38 28.25 -3.36
C ALA A 387 -9.71 27.52 -3.66
N ASP A 388 -10.51 28.03 -4.60
CA ASP A 388 -11.81 27.51 -5.03
C ASP A 388 -11.73 26.73 -6.34
N SER A 389 -10.57 26.74 -7.00
CA SER A 389 -10.43 26.14 -8.33
C SER A 389 -10.34 24.61 -8.27
N PRO A 390 -11.07 23.87 -9.13
CA PRO A 390 -10.84 22.44 -9.32
C PRO A 390 -9.52 22.16 -10.05
N GLN A 391 -8.96 23.17 -10.72
CA GLN A 391 -7.71 23.08 -11.48
C GLN A 391 -6.50 23.27 -10.56
N SER A 392 -5.58 22.31 -10.60
CA SER A 392 -4.34 22.32 -9.81
C SER A 392 -3.24 21.54 -10.49
N LEU A 393 -1.99 21.95 -10.28
CA LEU A 393 -0.80 21.21 -10.67
C LEU A 393 -0.17 20.58 -9.42
N GLY A 394 -0.19 19.25 -9.36
CA GLY A 394 0.54 18.45 -8.38
C GLY A 394 1.89 17.97 -8.94
N VAL A 395 2.85 17.77 -8.05
CA VAL A 395 4.09 17.05 -8.35
C VAL A 395 4.34 16.00 -7.27
N PHE A 396 4.97 14.88 -7.65
CA PHE A 396 5.44 13.89 -6.69
C PHE A 396 6.86 13.44 -6.95
N ALA A 397 7.51 12.96 -5.90
CA ALA A 397 8.72 12.18 -5.95
C ALA A 397 8.71 11.08 -4.88
N ARG A 398 9.19 9.89 -5.22
CA ARG A 398 9.47 8.78 -4.30
C ARG A 398 10.89 8.28 -4.51
N VAL A 399 11.58 7.97 -3.43
CA VAL A 399 12.91 7.33 -3.46
C VAL A 399 12.95 6.21 -2.43
N MET A 400 13.48 5.06 -2.83
CA MET A 400 13.66 3.88 -1.99
C MET A 400 15.06 3.29 -2.22
N GLY A 401 15.64 2.68 -1.19
CA GLY A 401 16.88 1.92 -1.32
C GLY A 401 16.98 0.77 -0.32
N ALA A 402 17.66 -0.29 -0.73
CA ALA A 402 17.78 -1.56 0.00
C ALA A 402 19.16 -2.22 -0.24
N PRO A 403 19.56 -3.24 0.55
CA PRO A 403 20.83 -3.95 0.37
C PRO A 403 20.98 -4.61 -1.00
N GLY A 404 21.87 -4.05 -1.83
CA GLY A 404 22.20 -4.61 -3.16
C GLY A 404 23.05 -5.88 -3.15
N ASP A 405 23.07 -6.62 -2.03
CA ASP A 405 23.67 -7.95 -1.91
C ASP A 405 22.63 -9.07 -2.04
N ARG A 406 21.41 -8.86 -1.52
CA ARG A 406 20.28 -9.80 -1.56
C ARG A 406 19.12 -9.38 -2.46
N ASN A 407 19.07 -8.10 -2.84
CA ASN A 407 17.96 -7.52 -3.61
C ASN A 407 18.31 -7.32 -5.08
N LEU A 408 17.32 -7.54 -5.94
CA LEU A 408 17.39 -7.31 -7.38
C LEU A 408 17.37 -5.81 -7.69
N VAL A 409 16.73 -4.97 -6.88
CA VAL A 409 16.73 -3.50 -7.03
C VAL A 409 17.33 -2.82 -5.79
N ASP A 410 18.51 -2.19 -5.94
CA ASP A 410 19.18 -1.51 -4.82
C ASP A 410 18.73 -0.04 -4.62
N LEU A 411 18.11 0.55 -5.63
CA LEU A 411 17.59 1.92 -5.65
C LEU A 411 16.42 2.03 -6.64
N ALA A 412 15.29 2.54 -6.17
CA ALA A 412 14.16 2.91 -7.01
C ALA A 412 13.80 4.39 -6.81
N VAL A 413 13.46 5.06 -7.91
CA VAL A 413 13.01 6.47 -7.91
C VAL A 413 11.80 6.60 -8.82
N ASN A 414 10.71 7.16 -8.33
CA ASN A 414 9.58 7.60 -9.16
C ASN A 414 9.45 9.13 -9.05
N ALA A 415 9.09 9.82 -10.11
CA ALA A 415 8.73 11.24 -10.07
C ALA A 415 7.75 11.60 -11.19
N GLY A 416 6.90 12.60 -10.98
CA GLY A 416 5.96 13.02 -12.01
C GLY A 416 5.16 14.26 -11.65
N VAL A 417 4.31 14.66 -12.59
CA VAL A 417 3.41 15.81 -12.49
C VAL A 417 2.00 15.41 -12.90
N THR A 418 1.00 15.99 -12.23
CA THR A 418 -0.42 15.79 -12.58
C THR A 418 -1.16 17.11 -12.63
N LEU A 419 -1.92 17.33 -13.69
CA LEU A 419 -2.76 18.49 -13.91
C LEU A 419 -4.23 18.05 -13.79
N LYS A 420 -4.87 18.43 -12.69
CA LYS A 420 -6.32 18.28 -12.50
C LYS A 420 -7.06 19.38 -13.27
N ALA A 421 -8.22 19.05 -13.81
CA ALA A 421 -9.08 19.91 -14.61
C ALA A 421 -8.33 20.65 -15.74
N PRO A 422 -7.68 19.92 -16.68
CA PRO A 422 -6.90 20.53 -17.76
C PRO A 422 -7.75 21.34 -18.75
N PHE A 423 -9.06 21.09 -18.84
CA PHE A 423 -9.98 21.76 -19.78
C PHE A 423 -11.24 22.28 -19.08
N THR A 424 -11.83 23.36 -19.63
CA THR A 424 -13.07 23.95 -19.12
C THR A 424 -14.24 22.96 -19.18
N GLY A 425 -14.98 22.79 -18.07
CA GLY A 425 -16.08 21.84 -17.96
C GLY A 425 -15.65 20.38 -17.81
N ARG A 426 -14.36 20.14 -17.56
CA ARG A 426 -13.74 18.83 -17.29
C ARG A 426 -13.11 18.79 -15.90
N ASP A 427 -13.84 19.32 -14.92
CA ASP A 427 -13.37 19.64 -13.56
C ASP A 427 -12.89 18.42 -12.73
N ASN A 428 -13.20 17.20 -13.21
CA ASN A 428 -12.80 15.93 -12.62
C ASN A 428 -11.76 15.15 -13.45
N ASP A 429 -11.31 15.68 -14.59
CA ASP A 429 -10.28 15.03 -15.41
C ASP A 429 -8.88 15.27 -14.86
N VAL A 430 -7.96 14.33 -15.12
CA VAL A 430 -6.56 14.42 -14.71
C VAL A 430 -5.66 14.03 -15.88
N ALA A 431 -4.71 14.88 -16.22
CA ALA A 431 -3.61 14.54 -17.13
C ALA A 431 -2.32 14.33 -16.33
N GLY A 432 -1.51 13.34 -16.69
CA GLY A 432 -0.27 13.02 -15.95
C GLY A 432 0.92 12.73 -16.87
N LEU A 433 2.11 13.12 -16.43
CA LEU A 433 3.39 12.69 -16.99
C LEU A 433 4.31 12.23 -15.86
N ALA A 434 4.88 11.04 -15.96
CA ALA A 434 5.77 10.49 -14.95
C ALA A 434 6.98 9.73 -15.53
N VAL A 435 7.99 9.59 -14.69
CA VAL A 435 9.17 8.76 -14.90
C VAL A 435 9.38 7.86 -13.69
N SER A 436 9.79 6.62 -13.94
CA SER A 436 10.27 5.71 -12.90
C SER A 436 11.57 5.05 -13.33
N TYR A 437 12.47 4.85 -12.37
CA TYR A 437 13.84 4.37 -12.56
C TYR A 437 14.15 3.30 -11.52
N ALA A 438 14.45 2.09 -11.97
CA ALA A 438 14.84 0.96 -11.13
C ALA A 438 16.30 0.59 -11.41
N LYS A 439 17.18 0.70 -10.42
CA LYS A 439 18.59 0.34 -10.51
C LYS A 439 18.79 -1.08 -10.00
N ILE A 440 19.35 -1.95 -10.85
CA ILE A 440 19.63 -3.35 -10.49
C ILE A 440 20.61 -3.42 -9.31
N GLY A 441 20.58 -4.49 -8.50
CA GLY A 441 21.47 -4.68 -7.36
C GLY A 441 22.97 -4.70 -7.73
N SER A 442 23.84 -4.36 -6.77
CA SER A 442 25.31 -4.47 -6.94
C SER A 442 25.74 -5.90 -7.24
N HIS A 443 25.25 -6.88 -6.47
CA HIS A 443 25.56 -8.29 -6.66
C HIS A 443 24.89 -8.85 -7.92
N ALA A 444 23.62 -8.54 -8.19
CA ALA A 444 22.94 -8.95 -9.44
C ALA A 444 23.68 -8.47 -10.71
N ARG A 445 24.23 -7.24 -10.71
CA ARG A 445 25.15 -6.78 -11.77
C ARG A 445 26.49 -7.49 -11.75
N GLY A 446 27.05 -7.77 -10.58
CA GLY A 446 28.28 -8.54 -10.42
C GLY A 446 28.17 -9.92 -11.06
N LEU A 447 27.10 -10.66 -10.76
CA LEU A 447 26.80 -11.96 -11.35
C LEU A 447 26.64 -11.89 -12.88
N ALA A 448 25.98 -10.85 -13.40
CA ALA A 448 25.88 -10.64 -14.85
C ALA A 448 27.26 -10.41 -15.51
N ASN A 449 28.16 -9.66 -14.85
CA ASN A 449 29.53 -9.45 -15.35
C ASN A 449 30.38 -10.73 -15.26
N ASP A 450 30.27 -11.49 -14.17
CA ASP A 450 30.95 -12.78 -14.00
C ASP A 450 30.46 -13.79 -15.06
N THR A 451 29.14 -13.80 -15.32
CA THR A 451 28.52 -14.61 -16.39
C THR A 451 29.05 -14.20 -17.77
N ALA A 452 29.20 -12.90 -18.04
CA ALA A 452 29.76 -12.39 -19.29
C ALA A 452 31.25 -12.73 -19.48
N ALA A 453 32.00 -12.96 -18.40
CA ALA A 453 33.40 -13.40 -18.47
C ALA A 453 33.55 -14.86 -18.94
N VAL A 454 32.52 -15.70 -18.74
CA VAL A 454 32.48 -17.11 -19.20
C VAL A 454 31.54 -17.34 -20.40
N THR A 455 30.62 -16.41 -20.65
CA THR A 455 29.61 -16.46 -21.73
C THR A 455 29.73 -15.22 -22.62
N PRO A 456 30.55 -15.27 -23.69
CA PRO A 456 30.76 -14.13 -24.57
C PRO A 456 29.46 -13.60 -25.19
N GLY A 457 29.20 -12.30 -25.01
CA GLY A 457 28.00 -11.62 -25.51
C GLY A 457 26.83 -11.56 -24.54
N TYR A 458 26.96 -12.10 -23.31
CA TYR A 458 25.93 -11.93 -22.27
C TYR A 458 25.73 -10.45 -21.92
N PRO A 459 24.48 -9.92 -21.93
CA PRO A 459 24.21 -8.52 -21.59
C PRO A 459 24.59 -8.13 -20.16
N ALA A 460 25.24 -6.97 -20.03
CA ALA A 460 25.43 -6.32 -18.73
C ALA A 460 24.13 -5.65 -18.26
N LEU A 461 23.63 -6.07 -17.10
CA LEU A 461 22.48 -5.43 -16.44
C LEU A 461 22.84 -4.02 -15.95
N SER A 462 21.91 -3.07 -16.00
CA SER A 462 22.12 -1.72 -15.45
C SER A 462 20.94 -1.24 -14.61
N SER A 463 19.81 -1.05 -15.27
CA SER A 463 18.64 -0.32 -14.78
C SER A 463 17.54 -0.31 -15.83
N GLU A 464 16.30 -0.38 -15.38
CA GLU A 464 15.09 -0.20 -16.17
C GLU A 464 14.58 1.24 -15.98
N THR A 465 13.91 1.79 -16.99
CA THR A 465 13.29 3.13 -16.87
C THR A 465 11.96 3.16 -17.61
N VAL A 466 10.89 3.55 -16.93
CA VAL A 466 9.56 3.75 -17.51
C VAL A 466 9.31 5.25 -17.65
N LEU A 467 8.77 5.66 -18.80
CA LEU A 467 8.04 6.92 -18.94
C LEU A 467 6.56 6.59 -19.12
N GLU A 468 5.66 7.34 -18.48
CA GLU A 468 4.21 7.21 -18.63
C GLU A 468 3.55 8.56 -18.94
N ALA A 469 2.56 8.55 -19.84
CA ALA A 469 1.70 9.67 -20.18
C ALA A 469 0.23 9.24 -20.18
N THR A 470 -0.53 9.76 -19.20
CA THR A 470 -1.90 9.33 -18.88
C THR A 470 -2.92 10.47 -19.01
N TYR A 471 -4.15 10.14 -19.41
CA TYR A 471 -5.30 11.03 -19.32
C TYR A 471 -6.54 10.30 -18.79
N GLN A 472 -7.01 10.69 -17.60
CA GLN A 472 -8.27 10.24 -17.00
C GLN A 472 -9.43 11.17 -17.42
N PHE A 473 -10.43 10.60 -18.07
CA PHE A 473 -11.65 11.26 -18.55
C PHE A 473 -12.86 10.75 -17.74
N GLN A 474 -13.38 11.58 -16.82
CA GLN A 474 -14.53 11.26 -15.99
C GLN A 474 -15.84 11.46 -16.77
N ILE A 475 -16.52 10.38 -17.15
CA ILE A 475 -17.75 10.44 -17.98
C ILE A 475 -18.98 10.72 -17.10
N ALA A 476 -19.05 10.05 -15.96
CA ALA A 476 -20.04 10.25 -14.90
C ALA A 476 -19.35 10.01 -13.54
N PRO A 477 -19.94 10.36 -12.40
CA PRO A 477 -19.31 10.06 -11.10
C PRO A 477 -19.08 8.55 -10.88
N TRP A 478 -19.86 7.69 -11.54
CA TRP A 478 -19.72 6.22 -11.54
C TRP A 478 -18.90 5.64 -12.72
N TRP A 479 -18.40 6.46 -13.66
CA TRP A 479 -17.67 5.97 -14.84
C TRP A 479 -16.49 6.86 -15.22
N GLN A 480 -15.30 6.29 -15.22
CA GLN A 480 -14.07 6.87 -15.74
C GLN A 480 -13.53 6.03 -16.89
N VAL A 481 -12.96 6.68 -17.91
CA VAL A 481 -12.11 6.05 -18.92
C VAL A 481 -10.75 6.72 -18.89
N GLN A 482 -9.67 5.95 -18.89
CA GLN A 482 -8.30 6.41 -18.84
C GLN A 482 -7.57 5.94 -20.10
N ALA A 483 -6.94 6.85 -20.82
CA ALA A 483 -6.06 6.56 -21.95
C ALA A 483 -4.60 6.69 -21.51
N ASP A 484 -3.75 5.78 -21.96
CA ASP A 484 -2.37 5.64 -21.50
C ASP A 484 -1.37 5.36 -22.62
N PHE A 485 -0.13 5.84 -22.42
CA PHE A 485 1.05 5.49 -23.19
C PHE A 485 2.26 5.33 -22.26
N GLN A 486 2.93 4.19 -22.37
CA GLN A 486 4.15 3.87 -21.64
C GLN A 486 5.31 3.58 -22.59
N TYR A 487 6.52 3.94 -22.17
CA TYR A 487 7.75 3.54 -22.84
C TYR A 487 8.75 2.96 -21.83
N VAL A 488 9.18 1.71 -22.04
CA VAL A 488 10.10 0.99 -21.15
C VAL A 488 11.48 0.87 -21.80
N PHE A 489 12.48 1.54 -21.21
CA PHE A 489 13.88 1.41 -21.58
C PHE A 489 14.53 0.28 -20.78
N ARG A 490 15.18 -0.66 -21.49
CA ARG A 490 15.85 -1.85 -20.93
C ARG A 490 14.95 -2.68 -19.98
N PRO A 491 13.91 -3.37 -20.48
CA PRO A 491 13.12 -4.31 -19.69
C PRO A 491 13.99 -5.32 -18.91
N GLY A 492 13.57 -5.65 -17.69
CA GLY A 492 14.33 -6.47 -16.72
C GLY A 492 15.58 -5.78 -16.17
N GLY A 493 15.80 -4.50 -16.50
CA GLY A 493 17.08 -3.81 -16.32
C GLY A 493 18.13 -4.12 -17.40
N GLY A 494 17.71 -4.73 -18.52
CA GLY A 494 18.54 -5.11 -19.66
C GLY A 494 18.81 -6.61 -19.78
N VAL A 495 17.90 -7.46 -19.32
CA VAL A 495 18.06 -8.93 -19.32
C VAL A 495 18.27 -9.51 -20.73
N PRO A 496 18.92 -10.68 -20.84
CA PRO A 496 19.01 -11.41 -22.11
C PRO A 496 17.63 -11.69 -22.69
N ASP A 497 17.50 -11.58 -24.00
CA ASP A 497 16.32 -12.05 -24.73
C ASP A 497 16.26 -13.59 -24.69
N PRO A 498 15.17 -14.21 -24.16
CA PRO A 498 15.04 -15.67 -24.12
C PRO A 498 15.13 -16.37 -25.48
N GLN A 499 14.84 -15.68 -26.58
CA GLN A 499 14.96 -16.20 -27.95
C GLN A 499 16.39 -16.05 -28.50
N ASN A 500 17.21 -15.17 -27.93
CA ASN A 500 18.61 -14.97 -28.31
C ASN A 500 19.39 -14.30 -27.16
N THR A 501 20.03 -15.11 -26.32
CA THR A 501 20.72 -14.65 -25.10
C THR A 501 21.96 -13.80 -25.34
N SER A 502 22.42 -13.65 -26.60
CA SER A 502 23.53 -12.75 -26.97
C SER A 502 23.06 -11.29 -27.23
N ARG A 503 21.79 -10.97 -26.98
CA ARG A 503 21.24 -9.60 -27.00
C ARG A 503 20.33 -9.39 -25.81
N ARG A 504 20.13 -8.14 -25.41
CA ARG A 504 19.08 -7.78 -24.44
C ARG A 504 17.69 -7.73 -25.10
N ILE A 505 16.64 -7.79 -24.29
CA ILE A 505 15.28 -7.41 -24.71
C ILE A 505 15.29 -5.95 -25.23
N GLY A 506 14.54 -5.70 -26.31
CA GLY A 506 14.45 -4.39 -26.95
C GLY A 506 13.47 -3.46 -26.22
N ASP A 507 13.70 -2.15 -26.31
CA ASP A 507 12.89 -1.13 -25.63
C ASP A 507 11.44 -1.08 -26.15
N GLU A 508 10.49 -0.88 -25.24
CA GLU A 508 9.06 -1.16 -25.45
C GLU A 508 8.23 0.12 -25.49
N ALA A 509 7.15 0.08 -26.27
CA ALA A 509 6.17 1.15 -26.37
C ALA A 509 4.79 0.50 -26.25
N VAL A 510 4.06 0.80 -25.18
CA VAL A 510 2.75 0.22 -24.87
C VAL A 510 1.71 1.33 -24.91
N VAL A 511 0.53 1.02 -25.44
CA VAL A 511 -0.66 1.89 -25.37
C VAL A 511 -1.78 1.17 -24.64
N GLY A 512 -2.50 1.90 -23.78
CA GLY A 512 -3.54 1.35 -22.92
C GLY A 512 -4.84 2.14 -22.97
N VAL A 513 -5.95 1.44 -22.72
CA VAL A 513 -7.21 2.06 -22.29
C VAL A 513 -7.77 1.26 -21.12
N ARG A 514 -7.97 1.94 -19.98
CA ARG A 514 -8.67 1.44 -18.78
C ARG A 514 -10.05 2.05 -18.68
N THR A 515 -11.02 1.30 -18.15
CA THR A 515 -12.33 1.78 -17.74
C THR A 515 -12.58 1.37 -16.28
N VAL A 516 -13.17 2.27 -15.49
CA VAL A 516 -13.58 1.99 -14.11
C VAL A 516 -15.07 2.32 -13.97
N VAL A 517 -15.85 1.37 -13.47
CA VAL A 517 -17.32 1.46 -13.32
C VAL A 517 -17.72 1.10 -11.90
N ALA A 518 -18.41 2.00 -11.20
CA ALA A 518 -19.01 1.73 -9.88
C ALA A 518 -20.52 1.47 -10.01
N PHE A 519 -21.03 0.37 -9.45
CA PHE A 519 -22.40 -0.11 -9.67
C PHE A 519 -23.42 0.33 -8.61
#